data_AF-V6SQU2-F1
#
_entry.id   AF-V6SQU2-F1
#
_cell.length_a   1.000
_cell.length_b   1.000
_cell.length_c   1.000
_cell.angle_alpha   90.00
_cell.angle_beta   90.00
_cell.angle_gamma   90.00
#
_symmetry.space_group_name_H-M   'P 1'
#
loop_
_entity.id
_entity.type
_entity.pdbx_description
1 polymer ?
#
loop_
_entity_poly.entity_id
_entity_poly.type
_entity_poly.pdbx_seq_one_letter_code
_entity_poly.pdbx_strand_id
1 'polypeptide(L)'
;MQWMQEKHIQDVLNTGKFTSARLVKVLIEEEMGGVTYSIQYTTDSKETLERYYQEDAPRLREEGLRLFGDKMLAFRTELELISEY
;
A
#
# COMPACT_ATOMS: atom_id res chain seq x y z
N MET A 1 5.62 -8.69 -7.97
CA MET A 1 6.37 -7.86 -7.01
C MET A 1 7.13 -6.71 -7.66
N GLN A 2 7.75 -6.89 -8.84
CA GLN A 2 8.44 -5.81 -9.55
C GLN A 2 7.59 -4.54 -9.73
N TRP A 3 6.34 -4.68 -10.17
CA TRP A 3 5.40 -3.54 -10.30
C TRP A 3 5.19 -2.75 -9.01
N MET A 4 5.15 -3.42 -7.84
CA MET A 4 5.01 -2.71 -6.56
C MET A 4 6.22 -1.82 -6.29
N GLN A 5 7.42 -2.39 -6.45
CA GLN A 5 8.69 -1.73 -6.12
C GLN A 5 9.08 -0.63 -7.12
N GLU A 6 8.83 -0.86 -8.41
CA GLU A 6 9.31 0.02 -9.48
C GLU A 6 8.27 1.07 -9.92
N LYS A 7 7.00 0.87 -9.58
CA LYS A 7 5.92 1.75 -10.04
C LYS A 7 4.94 2.13 -8.94
N HIS A 8 4.20 1.17 -8.40
CA HIS A 8 3.02 1.48 -7.59
C HIS A 8 3.36 2.27 -6.31
N ILE A 9 4.41 1.88 -5.59
CA ILE A 9 4.86 2.61 -4.40
C ILE A 9 5.24 4.04 -4.78
N GLN A 10 5.96 4.23 -5.89
CA GLN A 10 6.37 5.56 -6.34
C GLN A 10 5.16 6.41 -6.76
N ASP A 11 4.16 5.82 -7.42
CA ASP A 11 2.93 6.53 -7.79
C ASP A 11 2.15 7.00 -6.56
N VAL A 12 2.10 6.18 -5.50
CA VAL A 12 1.48 6.57 -4.22
C VAL A 12 2.27 7.71 -3.58
N LEU A 13 3.60 7.65 -3.55
CA LEU A 13 4.43 8.74 -3.01
C LEU A 13 4.31 10.02 -3.84
N ASN A 14 4.22 9.91 -5.17
CA ASN A 14 4.08 11.04 -6.08
C ASN A 14 2.74 11.79 -5.94
N THR A 15 1.76 11.24 -5.23
CA THR A 15 0.55 11.99 -4.84
C THR A 15 0.87 13.17 -3.92
N GLY A 16 2.04 13.15 -3.27
CA GLY A 16 2.46 14.13 -2.27
C GLY A 16 1.75 13.98 -0.93
N LYS A 17 0.94 12.92 -0.75
CA LYS A 17 0.12 12.68 0.46
C LYS A 17 0.81 11.76 1.48
N PHE A 18 1.93 11.16 1.11
CA PHE A 18 2.70 10.27 1.96
C PHE A 18 4.17 10.68 1.96
N THR A 19 4.80 10.64 3.13
CA THR A 19 6.19 11.04 3.35
C THR A 19 7.16 9.88 3.20
N SER A 20 6.70 8.65 3.42
CA SER A 20 7.53 7.45 3.29
C SER A 20 6.68 6.21 3.00
N ALA A 21 7.36 5.18 2.49
CA ALA A 21 6.81 3.85 2.29
C ALA A 21 7.78 2.80 2.83
N ARG A 22 7.25 1.77 3.50
CA ARG A 22 8.03 0.61 3.98
C ARG A 22 7.39 -0.67 3.44
N LEU A 23 8.11 -1.40 2.59
CA LEU A 23 7.71 -2.72 2.08
C LEU A 23 8.40 -3.81 2.90
N VAL A 24 7.63 -4.68 3.53
CA VAL A 24 8.13 -5.83 4.31
C VAL A 24 7.46 -7.11 3.88
N LYS A 25 8.20 -8.22 3.91
CA LYS A 25 7.66 -9.57 3.71
C LYS A 25 7.15 -10.11 5.04
N VAL A 26 5.92 -10.65 5.05
CA VAL A 26 5.40 -11.38 6.21
C VAL A 26 6.00 -12.78 6.20
N LEU A 27 6.71 -13.14 7.27
CA LEU A 27 7.40 -14.43 7.39
C LEU A 27 6.50 -15.44 8.11
N ILE A 28 5.36 -15.75 7.50
CA ILE A 28 4.49 -16.85 7.92
C ILE A 28 4.55 -17.97 6.88
N GLU A 29 4.45 -19.21 7.33
CA GLU A 29 4.17 -20.33 6.44
C GLU A 29 2.68 -20.32 6.11
N GLU A 30 2.34 -19.92 4.89
CA GLU A 30 0.97 -20.04 4.41
C GLU A 30 0.71 -21.46 3.94
N GLU A 31 -0.31 -22.11 4.51
CA GLU A 31 -0.71 -23.49 4.17
C GLU A 31 -1.02 -23.69 2.68
N MET A 32 -1.44 -22.61 1.98
CA MET A 32 -1.77 -22.63 0.56
C MET A 32 -0.65 -22.09 -0.35
N GLY A 33 0.55 -21.85 0.17
CA GLY A 33 1.72 -21.45 -0.62
C GLY A 33 1.70 -20.00 -1.13
N GLY A 34 0.84 -19.14 -0.56
CA GLY A 34 0.84 -17.70 -0.84
C GLY A 34 2.02 -16.99 -0.19
N VAL A 35 2.33 -15.79 -0.69
CA VAL A 35 3.33 -14.91 -0.09
C VAL A 35 2.69 -13.57 0.23
N THR A 36 2.60 -13.27 1.52
CA THR A 36 2.05 -12.00 1.99
C THR A 36 3.16 -10.96 2.22
N TYR A 37 2.85 -9.73 1.82
CA TYR A 37 3.68 -8.56 2.05
C TYR A 37 2.83 -7.46 2.69
N SER A 38 3.47 -6.64 3.53
CA SER A 38 2.87 -5.43 4.08
C SER A 38 3.59 -4.21 3.51
N ILE A 39 2.80 -3.21 3.11
CA ILE A 39 3.30 -1.91 2.70
C ILE A 39 2.69 -0.88 3.64
N GLN A 40 3.54 -0.20 4.39
CA GLN A 40 3.14 0.89 5.27
C GLN A 40 3.45 2.21 4.58
N TYR A 41 2.45 3.07 4.45
CA TYR A 41 2.63 4.44 3.97
C TYR A 41 2.36 5.41 5.12
N THR A 42 3.29 6.34 5.34
CA THR A 42 3.18 7.32 6.42
C THR A 42 2.66 8.63 5.85
N THR A 43 1.63 9.20 6.48
CA THR A 43 1.04 10.49 6.14
C THR A 43 1.06 11.40 7.36
N ASP A 44 0.99 12.71 7.15
CA ASP A 44 1.10 13.73 8.19
C ASP A 44 -0.19 13.92 8.99
N SER A 45 -1.35 13.63 8.39
CA SER A 45 -2.65 13.83 9.03
C SER A 45 -3.72 12.92 8.47
N LYS A 46 -4.80 12.75 9.24
CA LYS A 46 -6.01 12.05 8.79
C LYS A 46 -6.68 12.76 7.62
N GLU A 47 -6.66 14.09 7.59
CA GLU A 47 -7.23 14.88 6.48
C GLU A 47 -6.50 14.58 5.16
N THR A 48 -5.16 14.52 5.19
CA THR A 48 -4.35 14.13 4.03
C THR A 48 -4.69 12.71 3.57
N LEU A 49 -4.90 11.78 4.51
CA LEU A 49 -5.31 10.40 4.20
C LEU A 49 -6.70 10.35 3.54
N GLU A 50 -7.65 11.13 4.05
CA GLU A 50 -9.00 11.22 3.47
C GLU A 50 -8.96 11.77 2.06
N ARG A 51 -8.14 12.80 1.81
CA ARG A 51 -7.90 13.31 0.46
C ARG A 51 -7.29 12.26 -0.46
N TYR A 52 -6.35 11.44 0.02
CA TYR A 52 -5.81 10.33 -0.76
C TYR A 52 -6.91 9.34 -1.17
N TYR A 53 -7.81 9.00 -0.25
CA TYR A 53 -8.92 8.09 -0.54
C TYR A 53 -9.88 8.63 -1.59
N GLN A 54 -10.11 9.93 -1.62
CA GLN A 54 -11.03 10.56 -2.58
C GLN A 54 -10.36 10.83 -3.93
N GLU A 55 -9.13 11.32 -3.93
CA GLU A 55 -8.47 11.86 -5.13
C GLU A 55 -7.68 10.80 -5.91
N ASP A 56 -7.01 9.86 -5.24
CA ASP A 56 -5.99 9.00 -5.87
C ASP A 56 -6.27 7.51 -5.74
N ALA A 57 -6.76 7.08 -4.58
CA ALA A 57 -6.89 5.68 -4.24
C ALA A 57 -7.76 4.89 -5.22
N PRO A 58 -8.89 5.39 -5.77
CA PRO A 58 -9.70 4.66 -6.74
C PRO A 58 -8.88 4.25 -7.98
N ARG A 59 -8.20 5.23 -8.60
CA ARG A 59 -7.38 5.01 -9.81
C ARG A 59 -6.21 4.08 -9.55
N LEU A 60 -5.49 4.27 -8.44
CA LEU A 60 -4.31 3.47 -8.10
C LEU A 60 -4.68 2.01 -7.76
N ARG A 61 -5.83 1.79 -7.11
CA ARG A 61 -6.35 0.45 -6.80
C ARG A 61 -6.86 -0.26 -8.06
N GLU A 62 -7.55 0.46 -8.93
CA GLU A 62 -8.05 -0.06 -10.21
C GLU A 62 -6.91 -0.55 -11.10
N GLU A 63 -5.77 0.14 -11.14
CA GLU A 63 -4.60 -0.31 -11.89
C GLU A 63 -4.13 -1.70 -11.43
N GLY A 64 -4.05 -1.93 -10.12
CA GLY A 64 -3.67 -3.23 -9.56
C GLY A 64 -4.68 -4.34 -9.90
N LEU A 65 -5.98 -4.04 -9.79
CA LEU A 65 -7.05 -4.96 -10.20
C LEU A 65 -6.97 -5.30 -11.69
N ARG A 66 -6.71 -4.31 -12.55
CA ARG A 66 -6.60 -4.52 -14.00
C ARG A 66 -5.39 -5.38 -14.38
N LEU A 67 -4.28 -5.24 -13.65
CA LEU A 67 -3.04 -5.96 -13.93
C LEU A 67 -3.04 -7.40 -13.40
N PHE A 68 -3.64 -7.63 -12.23
CA PHE A 68 -3.49 -8.90 -11.51
C PHE A 68 -4.81 -9.63 -11.23
N GLY A 69 -5.96 -8.96 -11.35
CA GLY A 69 -7.28 -9.56 -11.16
C GLY A 69 -7.40 -10.32 -9.84
N ASP A 70 -7.83 -11.57 -9.94
CA ASP A 70 -8.01 -12.52 -8.85
C ASP A 70 -6.70 -13.14 -8.32
N LYS A 71 -5.57 -12.92 -9.00
CA LYS A 71 -4.24 -13.41 -8.57
C LYS A 71 -3.62 -12.57 -7.46
N MET A 72 -4.25 -11.47 -7.07
CA MET A 72 -3.78 -10.58 -6.01
C MET A 72 -4.95 -10.16 -5.11
N LEU A 73 -4.81 -10.44 -3.82
CA LEU A 73 -5.70 -9.92 -2.78
C LEU A 73 -4.98 -8.83 -2.00
N ALA A 74 -5.69 -7.74 -1.71
CA ALA A 74 -5.14 -6.63 -0.94
C ALA A 74 -6.22 -6.06 -0.02
N PHE A 75 -5.88 -5.91 1.26
CA PHE A 75 -6.66 -5.21 2.28
C PHE A 75 -5.85 -4.07 2.87
N ARG A 76 -6.52 -3.11 3.51
CA ARG A 76 -5.90 -1.90 4.06
C ARG A 76 -6.49 -1.62 5.43
N THR A 77 -5.64 -1.18 6.33
CA THR A 77 -5.99 -0.80 7.70
C THR A 77 -5.28 0.51 8.02
N GLU A 78 -5.96 1.41 8.72
CA GLU A 78 -5.36 2.63 9.25
C GLU A 78 -4.64 2.33 10.57
N LEU A 79 -3.43 2.84 10.73
CA LEU A 79 -2.63 2.67 11.94
C LEU A 79 -2.21 4.05 12.44
N GLU A 80 -2.28 4.26 13.75
CA GLU A 80 -1.70 5.43 14.41
C GLU A 80 -0.30 5.10 14.91
N LEU A 81 0.69 5.91 14.54
CA LEU A 81 2.06 5.77 15.04
C LEU A 81 2.13 6.36 16.45
N ILE A 82 2.28 5.49 17.46
CA ILE A 82 2.44 5.91 18.87
C ILE A 82 3.89 6.27 19.19
N SER A 83 4.86 5.49 18.70
CA SER A 83 6.30 5.75 18.85
C SER A 83 7.15 4.95 17.84
N GLU A 84 8.33 5.48 17.51
CA GLU A 84 9.42 4.81 16.78
C GLU A 84 10.74 5.13 17.51
N TYR A 85 11.68 4.18 17.61
CA TYR A 85 12.92 4.28 18.39
C TYR A 85 14.16 3.99 17.54
#